data_AF-A0A845Z9G3-F1
#
_entry.id   AF-A0A845Z9G3-F1
#
_cell.length_a   1.000
_cell.length_b   1.000
_cell.length_c   1.000
_cell.angle_alpha   90.00
_cell.angle_beta   90.00
_cell.angle_gamma   90.00
#
_symmetry.space_group_name_H-M   'P 1'
#
loop_
_entity.id
_entity.type
_entity.pdbx_description
1 polymer ?
#
loop_
_entity_poly.entity_id
_entity_poly.type
_entity_poly.pdbx_seq_one_letter_code
_entity_poly.pdbx_strand_id
1 'polypeptide(L)' 'MLSIDELMKEALSLSNTQRAFLVEKLVESLEFDVDKKIQKAWVSEAKKRRDEIYNGNVLPISGEKALAEVRKVLEQ' A
#
# COMPACT_ATOMS: atom_id res chain seq x y z
N MET A 1 -2.04 9.84 -29.16
CA MET A 1 -1.91 9.18 -27.83
C MET A 1 -0.91 8.06 -28.03
N LEU A 2 0.13 7.99 -27.21
CA LEU A 2 1.09 6.88 -27.29
C LEU A 2 0.38 5.57 -26.92
N SER A 3 0.76 4.48 -27.56
CA SER A 3 0.35 3.13 -27.15
C SER A 3 0.97 2.75 -25.80
N ILE A 4 0.40 1.75 -25.13
CA ILE A 4 0.95 1.23 -23.87
C ILE A 4 2.38 0.71 -24.06
N ASP A 5 2.66 0.07 -25.21
CA ASP A 5 4.00 -0.43 -25.51
C ASP A 5 5.03 0.69 -25.70
N GLU A 6 4.63 1.79 -26.35
CA GLU A 6 5.48 2.98 -26.50
C GLU A 6 5.75 3.66 -25.14
N LEU A 7 4.72 3.80 -24.30
CA LEU A 7 4.86 4.34 -22.94
C LEU A 7 5.75 3.46 -22.06
N MET A 8 5.60 2.14 -22.17
CA MET A 8 6.41 1.19 -21.41
C MET A 8 7.87 1.24 -21.85
N LYS A 9 8.14 1.35 -23.16
CA LYS A 9 9.49 1.53 -23.69
C LYS A 9 10.14 2.80 -23.14
N GLU A 10 9.41 3.91 -23.10
CA GLU A 10 9.91 5.17 -22.53
C GLU A 10 10.14 5.05 -21.01
N ALA A 11 9.21 4.48 -20.26
CA ALA A 11 9.33 4.29 -18.81
C ALA A 11 10.51 3.38 -18.43
N LEU A 12 10.79 2.35 -19.23
CA LEU A 12 11.94 1.46 -19.02
C LEU A 12 13.28 2.10 -19.41
N SER A 13 13.28 3.18 -20.19
CA SER A 13 14.48 3.95 -20.51
C SER A 13 14.92 4.90 -19.38
N LEU A 14 14.03 5.15 -18.41
CA LEU A 14 14.32 5.98 -17.24
C LEU A 14 15.32 5.30 -16.29
N SER A 15 16.07 6.12 -15.56
CA SER A 15 16.87 5.65 -14.42
C SER A 15 15.99 4.98 -13.36
N ASN A 16 16.58 4.13 -12.52
CA ASN A 16 15.85 3.43 -11.45
C ASN A 16 15.06 4.39 -10.54
N THR A 17 15.67 5.52 -10.15
CA THR A 17 15.02 6.53 -9.30
C THR A 17 13.82 7.18 -9.98
N GLN A 18 13.96 7.57 -11.25
CA GLN A 18 12.87 8.18 -12.01
C GLN A 18 11.73 7.19 -12.27
N ARG A 19 12.07 5.92 -12.50
CA ARG A 19 11.08 4.85 -12.66
C ARG A 19 10.30 4.60 -11.37
N ALA A 20 10.98 4.56 -10.22
CA ALA A 20 10.33 4.43 -8.93
C ALA A 20 9.36 5.60 -8.66
N PHE A 21 9.80 6.83 -8.95
CA PHE A 21 8.95 8.02 -8.83
C PHE A 21 7.75 7.99 -9.78
N LEU A 22 7.93 7.54 -11.03
CA LEU A 22 6.83 7.37 -11.98
C LEU A 22 5.82 6.34 -11.49
N VAL A 23 6.28 5.20 -10.96
CA VAL A 23 5.40 4.18 -10.37
C VAL A 23 4.60 4.77 -9.20
N GLU A 24 5.23 5.53 -8.31
CA GLU A 24 4.53 6.22 -7.21
C GLU A 24 3.41 7.13 -7.74
N LYS A 25 3.68 7.94 -8.76
CA LYS A 25 2.65 8.82 -9.37
C LYS A 25 1.54 8.06 -10.09
N LEU A 26 1.86 6.95 -10.75
CA LEU A 26 0.85 6.11 -11.37
C LEU A 26 -0.04 5.44 -10.31
N VAL A 27 0.54 4.95 -9.21
CA VAL A 27 -0.22 4.38 -8.10
C VAL A 27 -1.09 5.44 -7.43
N GLU A 28 -0.56 6.63 -7.13
CA GLU A 28 -1.35 7.78 -6.65
C GLU A 28 -2.51 8.09 -7.60
N SER A 29 -2.28 8.05 -8.91
CA SER A 29 -3.34 8.29 -9.89
C SER A 29 -4.40 7.19 -9.90
N LEU A 30 -4.11 5.97 -9.43
CA LEU A 30 -5.10 4.90 -9.31
C LEU A 30 -5.94 5.03 -8.02
N GLU A 31 -5.53 5.89 -7.08
CA GLU A 31 -6.31 6.26 -5.90
C GLU A 31 -7.45 7.23 -6.26
N PHE A 32 -8.33 6.83 -7.17
CA PHE A 32 -9.59 7.52 -7.39
C PHE A 32 -10.66 7.04 -6.40
N ASP A 33 -11.51 7.95 -5.96
CA ASP A 33 -12.77 7.66 -5.24
C ASP A 33 -12.65 6.90 -3.91
N VAL A 34 -11.49 6.94 -3.26
CA VAL A 34 -11.41 6.53 -1.84
C VAL A 34 -12.22 7.55 -1.05
N ASP A 35 -13.41 7.14 -0.58
CA ASP A 35 -14.26 7.96 0.28
C ASP A 35 -13.37 8.54 1.40
N LYS A 36 -13.32 9.86 1.50
CA LYS A 36 -12.51 10.57 2.52
C LYS A 36 -12.81 10.07 3.94
N LYS A 37 -14.02 9.57 4.19
CA LYS A 37 -14.39 8.91 5.46
C LYS A 37 -13.67 7.58 5.62
N ILE A 38 -13.61 6.75 4.58
CA ILE A 38 -12.87 5.48 4.58
C ILE A 38 -11.38 5.75 4.79
N GLN A 39 -10.80 6.69 4.04
CA GLN A 39 -9.40 7.07 4.20
C GLN A 39 -9.10 7.54 5.63
N LYS A 40 -9.95 8.43 6.19
CA LYS A 40 -9.81 8.90 7.57
C LYS A 40 -9.94 7.76 8.58
N ALA A 41 -10.87 6.83 8.38
CA ALA A 41 -11.05 5.68 9.26
C ALA A 41 -9.81 4.78 9.24
N TRP A 42 -9.24 4.50 8.07
CA TRP A 42 -8.03 3.70 7.91
C TRP A 42 -6.82 4.34 8.61
N VAL A 43 -6.60 5.64 8.38
CA VAL A 43 -5.50 6.37 9.03
C VAL A 43 -5.69 6.41 10.55
N SER A 44 -6.93 6.58 11.02
CA SER A 44 -7.24 6.58 12.45
C SER A 44 -6.95 5.22 13.08
N GLU A 45 -7.39 4.13 12.45
CA GLU A 45 -7.17 2.78 12.94
C GLU A 45 -5.68 2.40 12.92
N ALA A 46 -4.95 2.76 11.87
CA ALA A 46 -3.51 2.53 11.79
C ALA A 46 -2.75 3.23 12.93
N LYS A 47 -3.06 4.50 13.20
CA LYS A 47 -2.47 5.25 14.32
C LYS A 47 -2.82 4.61 15.67
N LYS A 48 -4.09 4.27 15.88
CA LYS A 48 -4.56 3.61 17.10
C LYS A 48 -3.78 2.32 17.37
N ARG A 49 -3.66 1.42 16.38
CA ARG A 49 -2.94 0.14 16.53
C ARG A 49 -1.46 0.33 16.84
N ARG A 50 -0.80 1.27 16.19
CA ARG A 50 0.59 1.63 16.50
C ARG A 50 0.72 2.08 17.95
N ASP A 51 -0.16 2.97 18.40
CA ASP A 51 -0.11 3.53 19.75
C ASP A 51 -0.45 2.48 20.81
N GLU A 52 -1.37 1.56 20.54
CA GLU A 52 -1.65 0.40 21.40
C GLU A 52 -0.42 -0.49 21.59
N ILE A 53 0.35 -0.74 20.53
CA ILE A 53 1.61 -1.51 20.60
C ILE A 53 2.66 -0.74 21.41
N TYR A 54 2.86 0.54 21.12
CA TYR A 54 3.88 1.37 21.78
C TYR A 54 3.59 1.59 23.26
N ASN A 55 2.32 1.73 23.63
CA ASN A 55 1.91 1.89 25.03
C ASN A 55 1.79 0.55 25.77
N GLY A 56 2.00 -0.59 25.09
CA GLY A 56 1.87 -1.91 25.68
C GLY A 56 0.43 -2.32 26.03
N ASN A 57 -0.57 -1.67 25.41
CA ASN A 57 -1.98 -2.00 25.60
C ASN A 57 -2.36 -3.34 24.96
N VAL A 58 -1.55 -3.81 24.01
CA VAL A 58 -1.74 -5.08 23.31
C VAL A 58 -0.42 -5.84 23.22
N LEU A 59 -0.49 -7.18 23.16
CA LEU A 59 0.67 -8.03 22.93
C LEU A 59 0.79 -8.35 21.42
N PRO A 60 1.79 -7.81 20.71
CA PRO A 60 1.98 -8.10 19.30
C PRO A 60 2.45 -9.56 19.08
N ILE A 61 2.15 -10.08 17.90
CA ILE A 61 2.72 -11.33 17.38
C ILE A 61 3.69 -11.03 16.23
N SER A 62 4.50 -12.01 15.80
CA SER A 62 5.38 -11.82 14.64
C SER A 62 4.56 -11.58 13.36
N GLY A 63 5.05 -10.67 12.51
CA GLY A 63 4.37 -10.32 11.24
C GLY A 63 4.19 -11.53 10.32
N GLU A 64 5.17 -12.43 10.29
CA GLU A 64 5.10 -13.70 9.54
C GLU A 64 3.94 -14.57 10.00
N LYS A 65 3.77 -14.73 11.32
CA LYS A 65 2.67 -15.50 11.91
C LYS A 65 1.33 -14.85 11.59
N ALA A 66 1.22 -13.52 11.73
CA ALA A 66 -0.01 -12.79 11.41
C ALA A 66 -0.42 -12.97 9.94
N LEU A 67 0.51 -12.79 9.00
CA LEU A 67 0.23 -12.93 7.57
C LEU A 67 -0.08 -14.38 7.17
N ALA A 68 0.55 -15.38 7.82
CA ALA A 68 0.21 -16.78 7.61
C ALA A 68 -1.24 -17.08 7.98
N GLU A 69 -1.73 -16.58 9.11
CA GLU A 69 -3.13 -16.77 9.52
C GLU A 69 -4.12 -16.06 8.57
N VAL A 70 -3.80 -14.85 8.08
CA VAL A 70 -4.65 -14.15 7.10
C VAL A 70 -4.80 -14.95 5.80
N ARG A 71 -3.71 -15.51 5.27
CA ARG A 71 -3.75 -16.31 4.04
C ARG A 71 -4.66 -17.53 4.18
N LYS A 72 -4.60 -18.23 5.33
CA LYS A 72 -5.49 -19.37 5.61
C LYS A 72 -6.98 -19.00 5.57
N VAL A 73 -7.33 -17.76 5.91
CA VAL A 73 -8.71 -17.27 5.86
C VAL A 73 -9.15 -16.96 4.43
N LEU A 74 -8.25 -16.48 3.57
CA LEU A 74 -8.55 -16.13 2.17
C LEU A 74 -8.59 -17.35 1.22
N GLU A 75 -8.01 -18.48 1.64
CA GLU A 75 -8.01 -19.75 0.89
C GLU A 75 -9.26 -20.62 1.16
N GLN A 76 -10.25 -20.10 1.94
CA GLN A 76 -11.54 -20.75 2.22
C GLN A 76 -12.63 -20.25 1.27
#